data_AF-A0A1I0X3Y6-F1
#
_entry.id   AF-A0A1I0X3Y6-F1
#
_cell.length_a   1.000
_cell.length_b   1.000
_cell.length_c   1.000
_cell.angle_alpha   90.00
_cell.angle_beta   90.00
_cell.angle_gamma   90.00
#
_symmetry.space_group_name_H-M   'P 1'
#
loop_
_entity.id
_entity.type
_entity.pdbx_description
1 polymer ?
#
loop_
_entity_poly.entity_id
_entity_poly.type
_entity_poly.pdbx_seq_one_letter_code
_entity_poly.pdbx_strand_id
1 'polypeptide(L)'
;MEFNNSKRMELINTMVTELPVLRARIGASQADISEKIGISRQTYNAIENGKKKLNWTVFLALFAVFSSDERTLKMLDSMEVFQEGVAKEM
;
A
#
# COMPACT_ATOMS: atom_id res chain seq x y z
N MET A 1 4.67 -21.92 -12.83
CA MET A 1 5.17 -20.78 -12.02
C MET A 1 4.34 -19.53 -12.32
N GLU A 2 3.01 -19.59 -12.18
CA GLU A 2 2.09 -18.45 -12.45
C GLU A 2 1.36 -17.93 -11.20
N PHE A 3 1.58 -18.57 -10.04
CA PHE A 3 0.85 -18.26 -8.81
C PHE A 3 1.23 -16.89 -8.18
N ASN A 4 2.45 -16.38 -8.40
CA ASN A 4 2.94 -15.14 -7.76
C ASN A 4 2.32 -13.84 -8.31
N ASN A 5 1.96 -13.80 -9.59
CA ASN A 5 1.51 -12.55 -10.22
C ASN A 5 0.07 -12.19 -9.86
N SER A 6 -0.81 -13.18 -9.66
CA SER A 6 -2.21 -12.94 -9.30
C SER A 6 -2.31 -12.38 -7.88
N LYS A 7 -1.61 -13.00 -6.91
CA LYS A 7 -1.67 -12.55 -5.50
C LYS A 7 -1.07 -11.17 -5.31
N ARG A 8 0.07 -10.87 -5.96
CA ARG A 8 0.65 -9.52 -5.96
C ARG A 8 -0.30 -8.47 -6.54
N MET A 9 -1.06 -8.82 -7.57
CA MET A 9 -2.05 -7.91 -8.15
C MET A 9 -3.19 -7.64 -7.17
N GLU A 10 -3.69 -8.67 -6.49
CA GLU A 10 -4.73 -8.53 -5.46
C GLU A 10 -4.27 -7.62 -4.30
N LEU A 11 -3.06 -7.83 -3.81
CA LEU A 11 -2.41 -7.01 -2.79
C LEU A 11 -2.27 -5.55 -3.25
N ILE A 12 -1.77 -5.33 -4.47
CA ILE A 12 -1.61 -3.99 -5.05
C ILE A 12 -2.96 -3.29 -5.19
N ASN A 13 -3.96 -3.96 -5.75
CA ASN A 13 -5.27 -3.36 -5.98
C ASN A 13 -5.95 -2.99 -4.66
N THR A 14 -5.85 -3.86 -3.65
CA THR A 14 -6.37 -3.58 -2.31
C THR A 14 -5.64 -2.40 -1.69
N MET A 15 -4.29 -2.39 -1.73
CA MET A 15 -3.50 -1.28 -1.21
C MET A 15 -3.90 0.05 -1.85
N VAL A 16 -3.99 0.11 -3.19
CA VAL A 16 -4.35 1.34 -3.92
C VAL A 16 -5.73 1.85 -3.52
N THR A 17 -6.71 0.95 -3.38
CA THR A 17 -8.08 1.30 -2.96
C THR A 17 -8.10 1.89 -1.56
N GLU A 18 -7.28 1.35 -0.66
CA GLU A 18 -7.27 1.72 0.76
C GLU A 18 -6.34 2.89 1.09
N LEU A 19 -5.48 3.33 0.15
CA LEU A 19 -4.52 4.43 0.36
C LEU A 19 -5.14 5.68 1.01
N PRO A 20 -6.27 6.23 0.54
CA PRO A 20 -6.85 7.42 1.15
C PRO A 20 -7.25 7.20 2.61
N VAL A 21 -7.80 6.02 2.93
CA VAL A 21 -8.31 5.70 4.28
C VAL A 21 -7.15 5.40 5.23
N LEU A 22 -6.18 4.60 4.80
CA LEU A 22 -4.95 4.32 5.55
C LEU A 22 -4.21 5.62 5.89
N ARG A 23 -4.09 6.50 4.90
CA ARG A 23 -3.45 7.81 5.08
C ARG A 23 -4.24 8.71 6.05
N ALA A 24 -5.56 8.80 5.89
CA ALA A 24 -6.41 9.60 6.77
C ALA A 24 -6.38 9.09 8.22
N ARG A 25 -6.28 7.77 8.43
CA ARG A 25 -6.19 7.14 9.76
C ARG A 25 -4.99 7.62 10.57
N ILE A 26 -3.87 7.89 9.90
CA ILE A 26 -2.64 8.40 10.53
C ILE A 26 -2.48 9.92 10.39
N GLY A 27 -3.48 10.61 9.83
CA GLY A 27 -3.47 12.07 9.65
C GLY A 27 -2.42 12.58 8.65
N ALA A 28 -1.94 11.73 7.75
CA ALA A 28 -0.89 12.09 6.81
C ALA A 28 -1.46 12.75 5.53
N SER A 29 -0.69 13.65 4.91
CA SER A 29 -0.97 14.19 3.59
C SER A 29 -0.37 13.30 2.49
N GLN A 30 -0.79 13.47 1.23
CA GLN A 30 -0.17 12.77 0.10
C GLN A 30 1.33 13.11 0.01
N ALA A 31 1.72 14.34 0.39
CA ALA A 31 3.12 14.75 0.41
C ALA A 31 3.90 13.96 1.46
N ASP A 32 3.37 13.84 2.68
CA ASP A 32 4.03 13.16 3.81
C ASP A 32 4.35 11.70 3.48
N ILE A 33 3.41 10.98 2.86
CA ILE A 33 3.64 9.58 2.46
C ILE A 33 4.61 9.51 1.29
N SER A 34 4.46 10.39 0.28
CA SER A 34 5.33 10.39 -0.90
C SER A 34 6.80 10.66 -0.54
N GLU A 35 7.05 11.57 0.39
CA GLU A 35 8.38 11.89 0.90
C GLU A 35 8.99 10.68 1.64
N LYS A 36 8.22 10.03 2.52
CA LYS A 36 8.67 8.84 3.25
C LYS A 36 9.07 7.67 2.34
N ILE A 37 8.35 7.46 1.23
CA ILE A 37 8.61 6.34 0.31
C ILE A 37 9.46 6.72 -0.91
N GLY A 38 9.97 7.96 -0.97
CA GLY A 38 10.91 8.39 -2.00
C GLY A 38 10.30 8.56 -3.40
N ILE A 39 9.02 8.95 -3.50
CA ILE A 39 8.38 9.28 -4.78
C ILE A 39 7.84 10.71 -4.77
N SER A 40 7.58 11.28 -5.95
CA SER A 40 6.95 12.60 -6.01
C SER A 40 5.49 12.55 -5.53
N ARG A 41 5.00 13.65 -4.93
CA ARG A 41 3.59 13.83 -4.58
C ARG A 41 2.66 13.59 -5.78
N GLN A 42 3.06 14.01 -6.98
CA GLN A 42 2.31 13.79 -8.22
C GLN A 42 2.24 12.30 -8.57
N THR A 43 3.31 11.55 -8.35
CA THR A 43 3.31 10.09 -8.56
C THR A 43 2.38 9.41 -7.58
N TYR A 44 2.47 9.76 -6.29
CA TYR A 44 1.57 9.26 -5.26
C TYR A 44 0.10 9.58 -5.61
N ASN A 45 -0.19 10.83 -5.97
CA ASN A 45 -1.53 11.25 -6.37
C ASN A 45 -2.06 10.45 -7.57
N ALA A 46 -1.23 10.21 -8.58
CA ALA A 46 -1.62 9.41 -9.74
C ALA A 46 -1.91 7.94 -9.37
N ILE A 47 -1.16 7.38 -8.42
CA ILE A 47 -1.41 6.02 -7.89
C ILE A 47 -2.71 5.98 -7.10
N GLU A 48 -2.90 6.87 -6.11
CA GLU A 48 -4.08 6.91 -5.24
C GLU A 48 -5.39 7.14 -6.04
N ASN A 49 -5.31 7.80 -7.21
CA ASN A 49 -6.44 7.99 -8.12
C ASN A 49 -6.54 6.90 -9.22
N GLY A 50 -5.76 5.83 -9.15
CA GLY A 50 -5.77 4.74 -10.14
C GLY A 50 -5.26 5.11 -11.54
N LYS A 51 -4.72 6.32 -11.73
CA LYS A 51 -4.18 6.82 -13.02
C LYS A 51 -2.81 6.24 -13.34
N LYS A 52 -2.09 5.74 -12.34
CA LYS A 52 -0.78 5.12 -12.47
C LYS A 52 -0.75 3.79 -11.73
N LYS A 53 -0.26 2.74 -12.39
CA LYS A 53 -0.08 1.43 -11.77
C LYS A 53 1.00 1.49 -10.67
N LEU A 54 0.66 0.99 -9.49
CA LEU A 54 1.61 0.79 -8.40
C LEU A 54 2.54 -0.39 -8.73
N ASN A 55 3.85 -0.18 -8.60
CA ASN A 55 4.82 -1.26 -8.75
C ASN A 55 5.09 -1.93 -7.38
N TRP A 56 5.68 -3.13 -7.41
CA TRP A 56 5.90 -3.93 -6.21
C TRP A 56 6.83 -3.26 -5.18
N THR A 57 7.88 -2.57 -5.63
CA THR A 57 8.80 -1.88 -4.72
C THR A 57 8.10 -0.76 -3.94
N VAL A 58 7.27 0.03 -4.61
CA VAL A 58 6.50 1.10 -3.96
C VAL A 58 5.40 0.49 -3.07
N PHE A 59 4.80 -0.63 -3.47
CA PHE A 59 3.89 -1.39 -2.61
C PHE A 59 4.55 -1.79 -1.29
N LEU A 60 5.75 -2.39 -1.33
CA LEU A 60 6.46 -2.80 -0.11
C LEU A 60 6.79 -1.61 0.79
N ALA A 61 7.20 -0.48 0.20
CA ALA A 61 7.47 0.74 0.96
C ALA A 61 6.20 1.30 1.64
N LEU A 62 5.07 1.32 0.93
CA LEU A 62 3.77 1.70 1.49
C LEU A 62 3.35 0.75 2.61
N PHE A 63 3.47 -0.55 2.38
CA PHE A 63 3.14 -1.57 3.36
C PHE A 63 3.97 -1.38 4.64
N ALA A 64 5.28 -1.17 4.52
CA ALA A 64 6.16 -0.91 5.65
C ALA A 64 5.77 0.35 6.43
N VAL A 65 5.37 1.43 5.74
CA VAL A 65 4.88 2.65 6.39
C VAL A 65 3.61 2.36 7.20
N PHE A 66 2.63 1.68 6.61
CA PHE A 66 1.33 1.47 7.27
C PHE A 66 1.35 0.35 8.31
N SER A 67 2.19 -0.67 8.17
CA SER A 67 2.36 -1.70 9.20
C SER A 67 3.16 -1.23 10.41
N SER A 68 3.91 -0.11 10.29
CA SER A 68 4.66 0.49 11.39
C SER A 68 3.81 1.34 12.36
N ASP A 69 2.58 1.70 12.00
CA ASP A 69 1.66 2.44 12.86
C ASP A 69 0.51 1.53 13.31
N GLU A 70 0.30 1.41 14.63
CA GLU A 70 -0.66 0.47 15.22
C GLU A 70 -2.10 0.64 14.66
N ARG A 71 -2.49 1.86 14.30
CA ARG A 71 -3.85 2.15 13.82
C ARG A 71 -4.08 1.60 12.42
N THR A 72 -3.07 1.71 11.55
CA THR A 72 -3.13 1.17 10.19
C THR A 72 -2.75 -0.30 10.15
N LEU A 73 -1.89 -0.78 11.06
CA LEU A 73 -1.62 -2.21 11.23
C LEU A 73 -2.91 -2.98 11.54
N LYS A 74 -3.70 -2.53 12.53
CA LYS A 74 -5.01 -3.14 12.83
C LYS A 74 -5.97 -3.16 11.63
N MET A 75 -5.89 -2.13 10.78
CA MET A 75 -6.70 -2.06 9.57
C MET A 75 -6.22 -3.04 8.49
N LEU A 76 -4.89 -3.14 8.27
CA LEU A 76 -4.30 -4.13 7.38
C LEU A 76 -4.62 -5.56 7.86
N ASP A 77 -4.50 -5.82 9.16
CA ASP A 77 -4.80 -7.13 9.75
C ASP A 77 -6.28 -7.51 9.63
N SER A 78 -7.19 -6.54 9.51
CA SER A 78 -8.61 -6.82 9.28
C SER A 78 -8.92 -7.28 7.84
N MET A 79 -7.95 -7.16 6.93
CA MET A 79 -8.10 -7.52 5.52
C MET A 79 -7.39 -8.85 5.24
N GLU A 80 -8.18 -9.87 4.92
CA GLU A 80 -7.70 -11.24 4.68
C GLU A 80 -6.54 -11.32 3.67
N VAL A 81 -6.59 -10.50 2.62
CA VAL A 81 -5.55 -10.46 1.58
C VAL A 81 -4.15 -10.14 2.12
N PHE A 82 -4.04 -9.26 3.14
CA PHE A 82 -2.75 -8.86 3.71
C PHE A 82 -2.22 -9.88 4.73
N GLN A 83 -3.10 -10.62 5.40
CA GLN A 83 -2.69 -11.69 6.32
C GLN A 83 -2.00 -12.85 5.59
N GLU A 84 -2.59 -13.29 4.48
CA GLU A 84 -2.10 -14.46 3.76
C GLU A 84 -0.98 -14.15 2.77
N GLY A 85 -0.99 -12.93 2.22
CA GLY A 85 -0.21 -12.59 1.03
C GLY A 85 1.20 -12.09 1.33
N VAL A 86 1.37 -11.21 2.32
CA VAL A 86 2.65 -10.48 2.46
C VAL A 86 3.76 -11.38 3.02
N ALA A 87 3.47 -12.19 4.04
CA ALA A 87 4.46 -13.10 4.64
C ALA A 87 4.95 -14.21 3.69
N LYS A 88 4.19 -14.54 2.64
CA LYS A 88 4.56 -15.56 1.64
C LYS A 88 5.40 -14.98 0.48
N GLU A 89 5.43 -13.65 0.36
CA GLU A 89 6.08 -12.92 -0.73
C GLU A 89 7.34 -12.16 -0.29
N MET A 90 7.60 -12.12 1.03
CA MET A 90 8.84 -11.65 1.66
C MET A 90 9.83 -12.81 1.80
#